data_AF-A0A078AW75-F1
#
_entry.id   AF-A0A078AW75-F1
#
_cell.length_a   1.000
_cell.length_b   1.000
_cell.length_c   1.000
_cell.angle_alpha   90.00
_cell.angle_beta   90.00
_cell.angle_gamma   90.00
#
_symmetry.space_group_name_H-M   'P 1'
#
loop_
_entity.id
_entity.type
_entity.pdbx_description
1 polymer ?
#
loop_
_entity_poly.entity_id
_entity_poly.type
_entity_poly.pdbx_seq_one_letter_code
_entity_poly.pdbx_strand_id
1 'polypeptide(L)'
;MNRTQKCKANGCDQTHSKHYCKLCEDKNSNHLARNCPDAITLYHGTPFDNIKSIIDNGLRASTGGCLGQGIYFAKGQEAKEVSIGKGDGKKMAIIKCKVNVDPKYCKTAQHSAWLGIKHEFQEWCLTDYTKYRIIGFGVIDGVVNGDISLPRGEIYYNSDTLCTGKENYGKKIVSEYDFLND
;
A
#
# COMPACT_ATOMS: atom_id res chain seq x y z
N MET A 1 0.03 -34.73 26.55
CA MET A 1 -0.86 -33.69 26.00
C MET A 1 -0.03 -32.73 25.16
N ASN A 2 -0.07 -32.82 23.83
CA ASN A 2 0.69 -31.93 22.97
C ASN A 2 -0.15 -30.66 22.76
N ARG A 3 0.05 -29.62 23.57
CA ARG A 3 -0.56 -28.30 23.33
C ARG A 3 0.01 -27.79 22.01
N THR A 4 -0.76 -27.88 20.93
CA THR A 4 -0.46 -27.14 19.69
C THR A 4 -0.32 -25.68 20.07
N GLN A 5 0.92 -25.18 20.14
CA GLN A 5 1.19 -23.79 20.45
C GLN A 5 0.55 -22.95 19.35
N LYS A 6 -0.53 -22.26 19.72
CA LYS A 6 -1.24 -21.34 18.83
C LYS A 6 -0.34 -20.12 18.61
N CYS A 7 -0.32 -19.63 17.37
CA CYS A 7 0.34 -18.39 17.02
C CYS A 7 -0.09 -17.24 17.95
N LYS A 8 0.87 -16.44 18.42
CA LYS A 8 0.58 -15.25 19.25
C LYS A 8 0.21 -14.00 18.46
N ALA A 9 0.23 -14.04 17.13
CA ALA A 9 -0.12 -12.90 16.30
C ALA A 9 -1.64 -12.68 16.28
N ASN A 10 -2.08 -11.52 16.73
CA ASN A 10 -3.51 -11.19 16.77
C ASN A 10 -4.10 -11.21 15.34
N GLY A 11 -5.18 -11.96 15.14
CA GLY A 11 -5.84 -12.16 13.84
C GLY A 11 -5.16 -13.16 12.89
N CYS A 12 -4.20 -13.96 13.37
CA CYS A 12 -3.65 -15.09 12.62
C CYS A 12 -4.55 -16.33 12.77
N ASP A 13 -4.93 -16.91 11.64
CA ASP A 13 -5.78 -18.12 11.52
C ASP A 13 -5.00 -19.36 11.07
N GLN A 14 -3.68 -19.24 10.91
CA GLN A 14 -2.82 -20.35 10.49
C GLN A 14 -2.36 -21.18 11.70
N THR A 15 -2.17 -22.48 11.46
CA THR A 15 -1.71 -23.42 12.49
C THR A 15 -0.18 -23.47 12.51
N HIS A 16 0.44 -22.61 13.32
CA HIS A 16 1.89 -22.57 13.53
C HIS A 16 2.23 -21.95 14.89
N SER A 17 3.43 -22.23 15.42
CA SER A 17 3.86 -21.78 16.75
C SER A 17 4.56 -20.41 16.76
N LYS A 18 5.09 -19.95 15.63
CA LYS A 18 5.79 -18.66 15.49
C LYS A 18 5.26 -17.86 14.32
N HIS A 19 5.09 -16.54 14.48
CA HIS A 19 4.73 -15.65 13.37
C HIS A 19 5.95 -14.85 12.94
N TYR A 20 6.26 -14.82 11.64
CA TYR A 20 7.31 -13.94 11.13
C TYR A 20 6.70 -12.65 10.59
N CYS A 21 7.18 -11.50 11.07
CA CYS A 21 6.83 -10.22 10.47
C CYS A 21 7.91 -9.79 9.48
N LYS A 22 7.57 -9.75 8.18
CA LYS A 22 8.53 -9.34 7.14
C LYS A 22 8.95 -7.86 7.20
N LEU A 23 8.15 -7.01 7.86
CA LEU A 23 8.43 -5.57 7.92
C LEU A 23 9.50 -5.25 8.96
N CYS A 24 9.36 -5.75 10.19
CA CYS A 24 10.33 -5.53 11.27
C CYS A 24 11.33 -6.68 11.45
N GLU A 25 11.17 -7.78 10.70
CA GLU A 25 12.00 -8.99 10.77
C GLU A 25 11.91 -9.78 12.10
N ASP A 26 10.94 -9.47 12.96
CA ASP A 26 10.67 -10.27 14.17
C ASP A 26 10.28 -11.70 13.77
N LYS A 27 11.14 -12.66 14.16
CA LYS A 27 11.02 -14.10 13.89
C LYS A 27 9.89 -14.78 14.67
N ASN A 28 9.33 -14.11 15.67
CA ASN A 28 8.17 -14.55 16.41
C ASN A 28 7.37 -13.33 16.88
N SER A 29 6.73 -12.62 15.97
CA SER A 29 5.92 -11.44 16.26
C SER A 29 4.57 -11.78 16.88
N ASN A 30 4.01 -10.82 17.61
CA ASN A 30 2.64 -10.83 18.14
C ASN A 30 1.65 -10.04 17.25
N HIS A 31 2.11 -9.62 16.06
CA HIS A 31 1.34 -8.85 15.11
C HIS A 31 1.51 -9.39 13.69
N LEU A 32 0.52 -9.10 12.84
CA LEU A 32 0.60 -9.33 11.41
C LEU A 32 1.33 -8.15 10.74
N ALA A 33 1.93 -8.36 9.57
CA ALA A 33 2.61 -7.29 8.82
C ALA A 33 1.71 -6.05 8.58
N ARG A 34 0.40 -6.22 8.38
CA ARG A 34 -0.54 -5.09 8.22
C ARG A 34 -0.72 -4.22 9.48
N ASN A 35 -0.30 -4.74 10.63
CA ASN A 35 -0.40 -4.10 11.95
C ASN A 35 0.99 -3.93 12.58
N CYS A 36 2.06 -3.90 11.78
CA CYS A 36 3.42 -3.78 12.30
C CYS A 36 3.63 -2.38 12.91
N PRO A 37 4.10 -2.28 14.15
CA PRO A 37 4.34 -0.99 14.81
C PRO A 37 5.52 -0.22 14.21
N ASP A 38 6.47 -0.92 13.60
CA ASP A 38 7.66 -0.31 12.97
C ASP A 38 7.39 0.12 11.51
N ALA A 39 6.12 0.12 11.09
CA ALA A 39 5.70 0.51 9.76
C ALA A 39 4.61 1.58 9.80
N ILE A 40 4.76 2.60 8.97
CA ILE A 40 3.77 3.67 8.81
C ILE A 40 2.92 3.42 7.57
N THR A 41 1.75 4.04 7.52
CA THR A 41 0.89 3.98 6.34
C THR A 41 1.30 5.04 5.34
N LEU A 42 1.56 4.59 4.11
CA LEU A 42 1.92 5.40 2.96
C LEU A 42 1.20 4.89 1.71
N TYR A 43 1.21 5.71 0.67
CA TYR A 43 0.41 5.50 -0.53
C TYR A 43 1.27 5.57 -1.78
N HIS A 44 1.00 4.67 -2.72
CA HIS A 44 1.67 4.60 -4.01
C HIS A 44 0.66 4.86 -5.14
N GLY A 45 0.93 5.89 -5.92
CA GLY A 45 0.20 6.21 -7.13
C GLY A 45 0.59 5.36 -8.31
N THR A 46 -0.37 4.82 -9.05
CA THR A 46 -0.08 4.00 -10.23
C THR A 46 -1.16 4.15 -11.30
N PRO A 47 -0.80 4.07 -12.60
CA PRO A 47 -1.79 3.90 -13.66
C PRO A 47 -2.69 2.71 -13.37
N PHE A 48 -3.97 2.89 -13.68
CA PHE A 48 -5.01 1.90 -13.46
C PHE A 48 -4.65 0.50 -14.01
N ASP A 49 -4.07 0.45 -15.21
CA ASP A 49 -3.69 -0.79 -15.91
C ASP A 49 -2.68 -1.65 -15.12
N ASN A 50 -1.97 -1.06 -14.16
CA ASN A 50 -0.99 -1.77 -13.34
C ASN A 50 -1.60 -2.49 -12.14
N ILE A 51 -2.86 -2.21 -11.75
CA ILE A 51 -3.49 -2.77 -10.55
C ILE A 51 -3.39 -4.29 -10.54
N LYS A 52 -3.77 -4.95 -11.65
CA LYS A 52 -3.73 -6.41 -11.74
C LYS A 52 -2.31 -6.95 -11.51
N SER A 53 -1.32 -6.36 -12.19
CA SER A 53 0.08 -6.75 -12.03
C SER A 53 0.58 -6.56 -10.61
N ILE A 54 0.14 -5.48 -9.93
CA ILE A 54 0.51 -5.19 -8.53
C ILE A 54 -0.17 -6.15 -7.56
N ILE A 55 -1.41 -6.56 -7.81
CA ILE A 55 -2.10 -7.58 -7.01
C ILE A 55 -1.36 -8.92 -7.12
N ASP A 56 -0.99 -9.31 -8.34
CA ASP A 56 -0.38 -10.61 -8.61
C ASP A 56 1.10 -10.68 -8.17
N ASN A 57 1.87 -9.60 -8.38
CA ASN A 57 3.32 -9.60 -8.26
C ASN A 57 3.87 -8.61 -7.21
N GLY A 58 3.02 -7.77 -6.64
CA GLY A 58 3.43 -6.65 -5.79
C GLY A 58 3.89 -5.41 -6.57
N LEU A 59 4.22 -4.36 -5.81
CA LEU A 59 4.84 -3.14 -6.32
C LEU A 59 6.24 -3.45 -6.85
N ARG A 60 6.57 -2.83 -8.00
CA ARG A 60 7.88 -2.93 -8.64
C ARG A 60 8.64 -1.62 -8.44
N ALA A 61 9.93 -1.73 -8.18
CA ALA A 61 10.79 -0.58 -8.10
C ALA A 61 10.90 0.11 -9.46
N SER A 62 10.87 1.44 -9.44
CA SER A 62 11.27 2.27 -10.58
C SER A 62 12.76 2.08 -10.84
N THR A 63 13.17 2.20 -12.10
CA THR A 63 14.59 2.15 -12.52
C THR A 63 15.35 3.44 -12.18
N GLY A 64 14.65 4.49 -11.74
CA GLY A 64 15.24 5.77 -11.31
C GLY A 64 14.24 6.68 -10.58
N GLY A 65 14.66 7.91 -10.32
CA GLY A 65 13.89 8.92 -9.59
C GLY A 65 14.82 9.83 -8.78
N CYS A 66 14.27 10.86 -8.13
CA CYS A 66 15.04 11.86 -7.38
C CYS A 66 15.88 11.28 -6.23
N LEU A 67 15.57 10.06 -5.77
CA LEU A 67 16.24 9.33 -4.69
C LEU A 67 16.97 8.07 -5.18
N GLY A 68 17.03 7.88 -6.50
CA GLY A 68 17.57 6.68 -7.15
C GLY A 68 16.52 5.59 -7.37
N GLN A 69 16.99 4.35 -7.52
CA GLN A 69 16.12 3.19 -7.73
C GLN A 69 15.30 2.89 -6.46
N GLY A 70 13.99 2.66 -6.62
CA GLY A 70 13.15 2.19 -5.52
C GLY A 70 11.64 2.29 -5.76
N ILE A 71 10.87 1.96 -4.73
CA ILE A 71 9.41 2.10 -4.73
C ILE A 71 9.06 3.39 -4.00
N TYR A 72 8.34 4.28 -4.69
CA TYR A 72 8.04 5.62 -4.22
C TYR A 72 6.68 5.71 -3.55
N PHE A 73 6.62 6.42 -2.43
CA PHE A 73 5.41 6.64 -1.64
C PHE A 73 5.31 8.08 -1.12
N ALA A 74 4.09 8.51 -0.81
CA ALA A 74 3.77 9.76 -0.10
C ALA A 74 2.59 9.55 0.88
N LYS A 75 2.11 10.57 1.60
CA LYS A 75 0.82 10.46 2.31
C LYS A 75 -0.33 10.47 1.31
N GLY A 76 -1.53 10.11 1.77
CA GLY A 76 -2.65 9.78 0.89
C GLY A 76 -3.02 10.92 -0.07
N GLN A 77 -3.20 12.12 0.47
CA GLN A 77 -3.57 13.28 -0.34
C GLN A 77 -2.46 13.66 -1.33
N GLU A 78 -1.20 13.70 -0.89
CA GLU A 78 -0.07 14.03 -1.76
C GLU A 78 0.14 12.97 -2.85
N ALA A 79 0.02 11.68 -2.52
CA ALA A 79 0.11 10.59 -3.48
C ALA A 79 -0.98 10.71 -4.55
N LYS A 80 -2.21 11.07 -4.16
CA LYS A 80 -3.31 11.35 -5.08
C LYS A 80 -2.99 12.52 -6.00
N GLU A 81 -2.59 13.66 -5.45
CA GLU A 81 -2.30 14.88 -6.22
C GLU A 81 -1.16 14.68 -7.21
N VAL A 82 -0.04 14.06 -6.77
CA VAL A 82 1.08 13.71 -7.66
C VAL A 82 0.63 12.74 -8.74
N SER A 83 -0.23 11.76 -8.42
CA SER A 83 -0.73 10.80 -9.41
C SER A 83 -1.56 11.46 -10.49
N ILE A 84 -2.46 12.38 -10.10
CA ILE A 84 -3.28 13.14 -11.05
C ILE A 84 -2.39 14.02 -11.92
N GLY A 85 -1.43 14.74 -11.33
CA GLY A 85 -0.53 15.60 -12.07
C GLY A 85 0.42 14.85 -13.02
N LYS A 86 0.92 13.67 -12.64
CA LYS A 86 1.75 12.80 -13.50
C LYS A 86 0.95 11.95 -14.49
N GLY A 87 -0.34 11.76 -14.22
CA GLY A 87 -1.19 10.83 -14.95
C GLY A 87 -1.36 11.21 -16.42
N ASP A 88 -1.19 12.49 -16.76
CA ASP A 88 -1.30 12.99 -18.15
C ASP A 88 -2.61 12.51 -18.83
N GLY A 89 -3.72 12.66 -18.09
CA GLY A 89 -5.05 12.20 -18.52
C GLY A 89 -5.32 10.70 -18.36
N LYS A 90 -4.35 9.91 -17.89
CA LYS A 90 -4.58 8.50 -17.55
C LYS A 90 -5.41 8.36 -16.27
N LYS A 91 -6.19 7.28 -16.24
CA LYS A 91 -6.88 6.81 -15.03
C LYS A 91 -5.87 6.30 -14.02
N MET A 92 -6.02 6.73 -12.77
CA MET A 92 -5.06 6.48 -11.70
C MET A 92 -5.71 5.70 -10.55
N ALA A 93 -4.90 4.89 -9.90
CA ALA A 93 -5.24 4.20 -8.67
C ALA A 93 -4.21 4.50 -7.59
N ILE A 94 -4.66 4.44 -6.34
CA ILE A 94 -3.86 4.66 -5.15
C ILE A 94 -3.79 3.36 -4.35
N ILE A 95 -2.57 2.90 -4.10
CA ILE A 95 -2.28 1.69 -3.34
C ILE A 95 -1.89 2.08 -1.92
N LYS A 96 -2.65 1.65 -0.93
CA LYS A 96 -2.38 1.90 0.50
C LYS A 96 -1.50 0.77 1.06
N CYS A 97 -0.40 1.15 1.70
CA CYS A 97 0.63 0.23 2.17
C CYS A 97 1.06 0.54 3.61
N LYS A 98 1.35 -0.51 4.40
CA LYS A 98 2.28 -0.41 5.53
C LYS A 98 3.70 -0.51 5.01
N VAL A 99 4.56 0.44 5.36
CA VAL A 99 5.94 0.54 4.89
C VAL A 99 6.87 0.73 6.08
N ASN A 100 7.92 -0.10 6.19
CA ASN A 100 8.98 0.15 7.15
C ASN A 100 9.91 1.23 6.58
N VAL A 101 9.96 2.38 7.27
CA VAL A 101 10.69 3.58 6.85
C VAL A 101 12.02 3.76 7.58
N ASP A 102 12.51 2.71 8.26
CA ASP A 102 13.86 2.70 8.81
C ASP A 102 14.87 3.09 7.71
N PRO A 103 15.82 4.01 7.98
CA PRO A 103 16.84 4.43 7.01
C PRO A 103 17.64 3.29 6.37
N LYS A 104 17.69 2.11 7.01
CA LYS A 104 18.25 0.88 6.44
C LYS A 104 17.52 0.43 5.16
N TYR A 105 16.21 0.68 5.07
CA TYR A 105 15.34 0.17 4.01
C TYR A 105 14.73 1.28 3.15
N CYS A 106 14.71 2.52 3.63
CA CYS A 106 13.99 3.61 3.01
C CYS A 106 14.80 4.91 3.03
N LYS A 107 14.89 5.56 1.87
CA LYS A 107 15.35 6.95 1.76
C LYS A 107 14.16 7.89 1.84
N THR A 108 14.40 9.14 2.25
CA THR A 108 13.37 10.17 2.20
C THR A 108 13.92 11.48 1.63
N ALA A 109 13.04 12.28 1.05
CA ALA A 109 13.33 13.64 0.62
C ALA A 109 12.14 14.54 0.93
N GLN A 110 12.44 15.80 1.22
CA GLN A 110 11.45 16.87 1.19
C GLN A 110 11.37 17.42 -0.22
N HIS A 111 10.16 17.55 -0.76
CA HIS A 111 9.89 18.21 -2.03
C HIS A 111 9.17 19.53 -1.78
N SER A 112 9.53 20.54 -2.55
CA SER A 112 8.73 21.76 -2.65
C SER A 112 7.42 21.49 -3.39
N ALA A 113 6.52 22.48 -3.37
CA ALA A 113 5.27 22.46 -4.12
C ALA A 113 5.49 22.06 -5.60
N TRP A 114 4.80 21.01 -6.07
CA TRP A 114 4.92 20.48 -7.42
C TRP A 114 3.66 19.71 -7.84
N LEU A 115 3.34 19.71 -9.15
CA LEU A 115 2.22 18.98 -9.77
C LEU A 115 0.85 19.12 -9.06
N GLY A 116 0.56 20.33 -8.59
CA GLY A 116 -0.72 20.65 -7.94
C GLY A 116 -0.68 20.66 -6.42
N ILE A 117 0.36 20.08 -5.79
CA ILE A 117 0.62 20.24 -4.36
C ILE A 117 1.09 21.66 -4.11
N LYS A 118 0.42 22.38 -3.19
CA LYS A 118 0.68 23.79 -2.87
C LYS A 118 1.60 24.01 -1.66
N HIS A 119 2.06 22.93 -1.03
CA HIS A 119 2.91 22.95 0.15
C HIS A 119 4.08 21.97 -0.03
N GLU A 120 5.08 22.06 0.85
CA GLU A 120 6.16 21.07 0.86
C GLU A 120 5.65 19.73 1.40
N PHE A 121 6.09 18.63 0.81
CA PHE A 121 5.68 17.29 1.23
C PHE A 121 6.87 16.34 1.27
N GLN A 122 6.73 15.28 2.07
CA GLN A 122 7.76 14.26 2.19
C GLN A 122 7.49 13.11 1.21
N GLU A 123 8.54 12.65 0.55
CA GLU A 123 8.54 11.45 -0.27
C GLU A 123 9.40 10.36 0.37
N TRP A 124 8.94 9.12 0.28
CA TRP A 124 9.66 7.94 0.74
C TRP A 124 10.02 7.07 -0.46
N CYS A 125 11.29 6.68 -0.56
CA CYS A 125 11.78 5.76 -1.56
C CYS A 125 12.30 4.50 -0.87
N LEU A 126 11.51 3.43 -0.93
CA LEU A 126 11.84 2.14 -0.36
C LEU A 126 12.87 1.43 -1.24
N THR A 127 14.06 1.19 -0.69
CA THR A 127 15.20 0.55 -1.36
C THR A 127 15.26 -0.95 -1.11
N ASP A 128 14.64 -1.43 -0.03
CA ASP A 128 14.36 -2.86 0.17
C ASP A 128 12.90 -3.16 -0.18
N TYR A 129 12.69 -3.71 -1.37
CA TYR A 129 11.37 -3.92 -1.96
C TYR A 129 10.54 -4.99 -1.24
N THR A 130 11.06 -5.61 -0.19
CA THR A 130 10.29 -6.59 0.62
C THR A 130 9.58 -5.93 1.80
N LYS A 131 10.01 -4.72 2.19
CA LYS A 131 9.65 -4.00 3.42
C LYS A 131 8.37 -3.16 3.33
N TYR A 132 7.41 -3.64 2.56
CA TYR A 132 6.05 -3.10 2.55
C TYR A 132 5.00 -4.21 2.56
N ARG A 133 3.77 -3.86 2.93
CA ARG A 133 2.59 -4.71 2.78
C ARG A 133 1.44 -3.88 2.23
N ILE A 134 0.89 -4.30 1.09
CA ILE A 134 -0.36 -3.73 0.58
C ILE A 134 -1.48 -4.06 1.56
N ILE A 135 -2.21 -3.03 1.97
CA ILE A 135 -3.34 -3.09 2.89
C ILE A 135 -4.61 -2.49 2.31
N GLY A 136 -4.56 -1.80 1.18
CA GLY A 136 -5.78 -1.38 0.48
C GLY A 136 -5.57 -0.77 -0.90
N PHE A 137 -6.67 -0.61 -1.63
CA PHE A 137 -6.73 -0.04 -2.98
C PHE A 137 -7.84 0.99 -3.05
N GLY A 138 -7.52 2.16 -3.57
CA GLY A 138 -8.46 3.21 -3.90
C GLY A 138 -8.43 3.45 -5.39
N VAL A 139 -9.57 3.26 -6.06
CA VAL A 139 -9.73 3.63 -7.46
C VAL A 139 -10.46 4.97 -7.52
N ILE A 140 -9.78 5.95 -8.11
CA ILE A 140 -10.25 7.34 -8.15
C ILE A 140 -11.01 7.63 -9.46
N ASP A 141 -10.78 6.84 -10.51
CA ASP A 141 -11.56 6.85 -11.76
C ASP A 141 -11.24 5.57 -12.56
N GLY A 142 -12.25 4.83 -13.02
CA GLY A 142 -12.05 3.77 -14.01
C GLY A 142 -12.98 2.56 -13.91
N VAL A 143 -12.62 1.50 -14.64
CA VAL A 143 -13.33 0.22 -14.61
C VAL A 143 -12.35 -0.89 -14.29
N VAL A 144 -12.49 -1.54 -13.13
CA VAL A 144 -11.65 -2.69 -12.76
C VAL A 144 -12.18 -3.94 -13.43
N ASN A 145 -11.43 -4.38 -14.44
CA ASN A 145 -11.69 -5.63 -15.13
C ASN A 145 -10.92 -6.76 -14.46
N GLY A 146 -11.66 -7.78 -14.00
CA GLY A 146 -11.12 -8.96 -13.35
C GLY A 146 -11.31 -8.98 -11.84
N ASP A 147 -10.95 -10.10 -11.25
CA ASP A 147 -11.18 -10.36 -9.83
C ASP A 147 -10.19 -9.58 -8.95
N ILE A 148 -10.69 -8.99 -7.86
CA ILE A 148 -9.87 -8.35 -6.83
C ILE A 148 -9.96 -9.19 -5.57
N SER A 149 -8.82 -9.67 -5.07
CA SER A 149 -8.76 -10.48 -3.85
C SER A 149 -7.75 -9.92 -2.85
N LEU A 150 -8.31 -9.25 -1.83
CA LEU A 150 -7.63 -8.69 -0.67
C LEU A 150 -8.45 -8.98 0.58
N PRO A 151 -8.63 -10.26 0.97
CA PRO A 151 -9.55 -10.67 2.04
C PRO A 151 -9.28 -10.04 3.41
N ARG A 152 -8.16 -9.33 3.56
CA ARG A 152 -7.76 -8.63 4.78
C ARG A 152 -7.27 -7.21 4.54
N GLY A 153 -7.62 -6.66 3.38
CA GLY A 153 -7.33 -5.29 2.98
C GLY A 153 -8.60 -4.48 2.75
N GLU A 154 -8.40 -3.21 2.51
CA GLU A 154 -9.42 -2.18 2.29
C GLU A 154 -9.63 -1.93 0.81
N ILE A 155 -10.87 -1.65 0.41
CA ILE A 155 -11.16 -1.16 -0.93
C ILE A 155 -11.98 0.11 -0.88
N TYR A 156 -11.60 1.08 -1.71
CA TYR A 156 -12.31 2.32 -1.94
C TYR A 156 -12.58 2.48 -3.44
N TYR A 157 -13.82 2.87 -3.75
CA TYR A 157 -14.26 3.24 -5.08
C TYR A 157 -14.94 4.59 -4.98
N ASN A 158 -14.60 5.51 -5.88
CA ASN A 158 -15.47 6.66 -6.11
C ASN A 158 -16.79 6.21 -6.76
N SER A 159 -17.80 7.08 -6.78
CA SER A 159 -19.13 6.79 -7.35
C SER A 159 -19.11 6.38 -8.82
N ASP A 160 -18.07 6.79 -9.55
CA ASP A 160 -17.95 6.60 -10.99
C ASP A 160 -17.09 5.38 -11.35
N THR A 161 -16.60 4.64 -10.36
CA THR A 161 -15.83 3.41 -10.58
C THR A 161 -16.72 2.18 -10.62
N LEU A 162 -16.50 1.34 -11.62
CA LEU A 162 -17.13 0.02 -11.75
C LEU A 162 -16.09 -1.10 -11.58
N CYS A 163 -16.36 -2.10 -10.74
CA CYS A 163 -15.64 -3.37 -10.79
C CYS A 163 -16.51 -4.40 -11.50
N THR A 164 -15.99 -5.04 -12.55
CA THR A 164 -16.73 -6.02 -13.36
C THR A 164 -16.41 -7.47 -13.01
N GLY A 165 -15.37 -7.71 -12.21
CA GLY A 165 -15.02 -9.04 -11.69
C GLY A 165 -15.50 -9.29 -10.27
N LYS A 166 -15.14 -10.46 -9.71
CA LYS A 166 -15.46 -10.81 -8.32
C LYS A 166 -14.59 -10.03 -7.36
N GLU A 167 -15.22 -9.58 -6.28
CA GLU A 167 -14.53 -8.85 -5.23
C GLU A 167 -14.47 -9.70 -3.94
N ASN A 168 -13.29 -9.80 -3.36
CA ASN A 168 -13.06 -10.41 -2.05
C ASN A 168 -12.18 -9.48 -1.23
N TYR A 169 -12.75 -8.69 -0.32
CA TYR A 169 -12.03 -7.74 0.51
C TYR A 169 -12.38 -7.89 1.99
N GLY A 170 -11.50 -7.42 2.86
CA GLY A 170 -11.75 -7.41 4.30
C GLY A 170 -12.74 -6.31 4.71
N LYS A 171 -12.63 -5.14 4.08
CA LYS A 171 -13.47 -3.97 4.38
C LYS A 171 -13.66 -3.09 3.12
N LYS A 172 -14.89 -2.64 2.88
CA LYS A 172 -15.18 -1.56 1.93
C LYS A 172 -15.18 -0.22 2.66
N ILE A 173 -14.43 0.74 2.15
CA ILE A 173 -14.39 2.12 2.61
C ILE A 173 -15.33 2.94 1.73
N VAL A 174 -16.17 3.76 2.36
CA VAL A 174 -17.26 4.48 1.68
C VAL A 174 -16.93 5.94 1.38
N SER A 175 -15.83 6.47 1.94
CA SER A 175 -15.38 7.84 1.66
C SER A 175 -13.89 7.86 1.27
N GLU A 176 -13.54 8.77 0.36
CA GLU A 176 -12.14 8.96 -0.02
C GLU A 176 -11.31 9.45 1.16
N TYR A 177 -11.91 10.32 1.98
CA TYR A 177 -11.27 10.88 3.15
C TYR A 177 -10.82 9.77 4.11
N ASP A 178 -11.68 8.81 4.42
CA ASP A 178 -11.34 7.68 5.30
C ASP A 178 -10.32 6.73 4.66
N PHE A 179 -10.22 6.71 3.33
CA PHE A 179 -9.24 5.87 2.66
C PHE A 179 -7.85 6.50 2.66
N LEU A 180 -7.75 7.81 2.39
CA LEU A 180 -6.50 8.55 2.27
C LEU A 180 -5.92 9.00 3.62
N ASN A 181 -6.74 9.00 4.67
CA ASN A 181 -6.33 9.31 6.04
C ASN A 181 -6.32 8.01 6.86
N ASP A 182 -5.23 7.78 7.60
CA ASP A 182 -5.03 6.62 8.45
C ASP A 182 -4.73 7.08 9.88
#